data_AF-A0A382YS95-F1
#
_entry.id   AF-A0A382YS95-F1
#
_cell.length_a   1.000
_cell.length_b   1.000
_cell.length_c   1.000
_cell.angle_alpha   90.00
_cell.angle_beta   90.00
_cell.angle_gamma   90.00
#
_symmetry.space_group_name_H-M   'P 1'
#
loop_
_entity.id
_entity.type
_entity.pdbx_description
1 polymer ?
#
loop_
_entity_poly.entity_id
_entity_poly.type
_entity_poly.pdbx_seq_one_letter_code
_entity_poly.pdbx_strand_id
1 'polypeptide(L)'
;MGDILSQDEIDALLTAADDDGGGGGGDLEGDMGGGGGGGLDDAADQRVVTSYDFKHPARVNKDQLRTLENLHDNFARLLSSTFSGAMRAVVDVDTAFVDQTT
;
A
#
# COMPACT_ATOMS: atom_id res chain seq x y z
N MET A 1 -39.22 18.72 -2.13
CA MET A 1 -39.70 17.32 -2.00
C MET A 1 -38.65 16.48 -2.69
N GLY A 2 -37.87 15.68 -1.96
CA GLY A 2 -36.96 14.72 -2.62
C GLY A 2 -37.80 13.68 -3.36
N ASP A 3 -37.40 13.31 -4.56
CA ASP A 3 -38.05 12.21 -5.29
C ASP A 3 -38.01 10.96 -4.43
N ILE A 4 -39.19 10.43 -4.12
CA ILE A 4 -39.32 9.15 -3.43
C ILE A 4 -39.03 8.09 -4.49
N LEU A 5 -37.86 7.46 -4.38
CA LEU A 5 -37.44 6.37 -5.25
C LEU A 5 -38.45 5.22 -5.15
N SER A 6 -38.73 4.61 -6.29
CA SER A 6 -39.49 3.37 -6.34
C SER A 6 -38.69 2.22 -5.72
N GLN A 7 -39.38 1.19 -5.24
CA GLN A 7 -38.74 0.04 -4.60
C GLN A 7 -37.76 -0.66 -5.55
N ASP A 8 -38.02 -0.65 -6.85
CA ASP A 8 -37.15 -1.23 -7.87
C ASP A 8 -35.82 -0.45 -8.01
N GLU A 9 -35.85 0.88 -7.85
CA GLU A 9 -34.63 1.71 -7.86
C GLU A 9 -33.81 1.53 -6.58
N ILE A 10 -34.48 1.28 -5.46
CA ILE A 10 -33.82 0.98 -4.18
C ILE A 10 -33.07 -0.35 -4.27
N ASP A 11 -33.71 -1.38 -4.84
CA ASP A 11 -33.08 -2.70 -5.01
C ASP A 11 -31.93 -2.67 -6.02
N ALA A 12 -32.04 -1.86 -7.07
CA ALA A 12 -30.95 -1.63 -8.03
C ALA A 12 -29.73 -0.95 -7.40
N LEU A 13 -29.96 0.06 -6.54
CA LEU A 13 -28.89 0.73 -5.81
C LEU A 13 -28.26 -0.16 -4.73
N LEU A 14 -29.06 -0.99 -4.07
CA LEU A 14 -28.55 -1.93 -3.07
C LEU A 14 -27.63 -2.97 -3.72
N THR A 15 -28.06 -3.55 -4.85
CA THR A 15 -27.25 -4.52 -5.61
C THR A 15 -25.96 -3.90 -6.14
N ALA A 16 -26.03 -2.66 -6.64
CA ALA A 16 -24.85 -1.91 -7.09
C ALA A 16 -23.90 -1.57 -5.93
N ALA A 17 -24.41 -1.32 -4.74
CA ALA A 17 -23.59 -1.08 -3.55
C ALA A 17 -22.97 -2.39 -3.00
N ASP A 18 -23.66 -3.52 -3.10
CA ASP A 18 -23.10 -4.83 -2.78
C ASP A 18 -21.99 -5.24 -3.78
N ASP A 19 -22.08 -4.79 -5.04
CA ASP A 19 -21.04 -4.98 -6.07
C ASP A 19 -19.85 -3.99 -5.91
N ASP A 20 -20.12 -2.75 -5.49
CA ASP A 20 -19.13 -1.66 -5.34
C ASP A 20 -18.51 -1.51 -3.93
N GLY A 21 -19.04 -2.19 -2.90
CA GLY A 21 -18.26 -2.55 -1.73
C GLY A 21 -18.91 -2.44 -0.36
N GLY A 22 -18.59 -3.43 0.48
CA GLY A 22 -18.72 -3.28 1.93
C GLY A 22 -18.47 -4.54 2.74
N GLY A 23 -17.23 -5.04 2.81
CA GLY A 23 -16.94 -6.22 3.63
C GLY A 23 -15.49 -6.57 3.93
N GLY A 24 -14.76 -5.71 4.65
CA GLY A 24 -13.76 -6.11 5.67
C GLY A 24 -12.38 -6.64 5.21
N GLY A 25 -11.30 -5.99 5.68
CA GLY A 25 -9.91 -6.21 5.26
C GLY A 25 -9.20 -7.52 5.68
N GLY A 26 -8.04 -7.78 5.03
CA GLY A 26 -7.18 -8.96 5.24
C GLY A 26 -6.06 -9.26 4.19
N ASP A 27 -4.80 -8.79 4.31
CA ASP A 27 -3.54 -9.14 3.62
C ASP A 27 -2.98 -10.41 4.20
N LEU A 28 -2.26 -11.14 3.32
CA LEU A 28 -0.98 -11.71 3.68
C LEU A 28 0.05 -11.53 2.55
N GLU A 29 1.25 -11.22 3.00
CA GLU A 29 2.55 -11.38 2.35
C GLU A 29 2.75 -12.81 1.83
N GLY A 30 3.34 -12.95 0.63
CA GLY A 30 3.63 -14.23 0.00
C GLY A 30 4.63 -14.07 -1.15
N ASP A 31 5.88 -13.84 -0.79
CA ASP A 31 7.07 -13.99 -1.63
C ASP A 31 7.17 -15.39 -2.28
N MET A 32 7.95 -15.46 -3.37
CA MET A 32 8.48 -16.63 -4.08
C MET A 32 7.77 -17.10 -5.37
N GLY A 33 8.31 -16.63 -6.49
CA GLY A 33 9.28 -17.46 -7.21
C GLY A 33 8.76 -18.50 -8.22
N GLY A 34 8.89 -18.18 -9.50
CA GLY A 34 9.53 -19.09 -10.46
C GLY A 34 8.64 -19.90 -11.40
N GLY A 35 8.83 -19.68 -12.70
CA GLY A 35 8.98 -20.78 -13.65
C GLY A 35 7.78 -21.14 -14.52
N GLY A 36 7.67 -20.46 -15.67
CA GLY A 36 7.48 -21.12 -16.97
C GLY A 36 6.05 -21.55 -17.38
N GLY A 37 5.68 -21.11 -18.59
CA GLY A 37 4.72 -21.83 -19.43
C GLY A 37 3.44 -21.06 -19.70
N GLY A 38 3.31 -20.55 -20.93
CA GLY A 38 2.24 -19.66 -21.34
C GLY A 38 0.82 -20.23 -21.28
N GLY A 39 -0.13 -19.30 -21.26
CA GLY A 39 -1.55 -19.54 -21.41
C GLY A 39 -2.26 -18.22 -21.17
N LEU A 40 -2.81 -17.65 -22.24
CA LEU A 40 -3.56 -16.40 -22.23
C LEU A 40 -4.74 -16.53 -21.27
N ASP A 41 -4.95 -15.55 -20.36
CA ASP A 41 -6.24 -15.13 -19.73
C ASP A 41 -5.99 -14.33 -18.41
N ASP A 42 -5.10 -13.33 -18.40
CA ASP A 42 -4.64 -12.68 -17.15
C ASP A 42 -4.71 -11.14 -17.24
N ALA A 43 -5.84 -10.53 -16.87
CA ALA A 43 -5.96 -9.07 -16.70
C ALA A 43 -7.17 -8.59 -15.87
N ALA A 44 -7.87 -9.47 -15.14
CA ALA A 44 -8.92 -9.06 -14.21
C ALA A 44 -8.32 -8.89 -12.82
N ASP A 45 -7.77 -7.69 -12.61
CA ASP A 45 -7.81 -6.97 -11.33
C ASP A 45 -7.50 -7.82 -10.08
N GLN A 46 -6.24 -8.25 -9.96
CA GLN A 46 -5.70 -8.78 -8.70
C GLN A 46 -5.66 -7.62 -7.68
N ARG A 47 -6.82 -7.28 -7.09
CA ARG A 47 -6.89 -6.34 -5.97
C ARG A 47 -6.06 -6.93 -4.84
N VAL A 48 -4.95 -6.26 -4.54
CA VAL A 48 -4.06 -6.61 -3.42
C VAL A 48 -4.81 -6.29 -2.13
N VAL A 49 -5.57 -7.26 -1.62
CA VAL A 49 -6.31 -7.12 -0.35
C VAL A 49 -5.30 -7.06 0.79
N THR A 50 -5.45 -6.02 1.62
CA THR A 50 -4.54 -5.68 2.73
C THR A 50 -5.27 -5.81 4.09
N SER A 51 -4.62 -6.31 5.14
CA SER A 51 -5.11 -6.77 6.46
C SER A 51 -4.73 -5.64 7.33
N TYR A 52 -5.77 -5.16 7.97
CA TYR A 52 -5.65 -4.06 8.86
C TYR A 52 -5.89 -4.62 10.25
N ASP A 53 -4.87 -4.59 11.08
CA ASP A 53 -5.02 -4.91 12.50
C ASP A 53 -5.81 -3.78 13.16
N PHE A 54 -7.13 -3.95 13.27
CA PHE A 54 -8.02 -3.00 13.94
C PHE A 54 -7.77 -2.88 15.45
N LYS A 55 -7.00 -3.81 16.06
CA LYS A 55 -6.69 -3.78 17.49
C LYS A 55 -5.62 -2.73 17.82
N HIS A 56 -4.73 -2.45 16.88
CA HIS A 56 -3.72 -1.40 16.98
C HIS A 56 -3.82 -0.52 15.74
N PRO A 57 -4.70 0.50 15.72
CA PRO A 57 -4.83 1.36 14.57
C PRO A 57 -3.49 2.04 14.30
N ALA A 58 -2.85 1.66 13.19
CA ALA A 58 -1.69 2.36 12.67
C ALA A 58 -2.11 3.80 12.42
N ARG A 59 -1.50 4.75 13.16
CA ARG A 59 -1.87 6.17 13.07
C ARG A 59 -1.44 6.77 11.73
N VAL A 60 -0.48 6.11 11.08
CA VAL A 60 0.07 6.46 9.77
C VAL A 60 -0.36 5.38 8.78
N ASN A 61 -0.90 5.78 7.62
CA ASN A 61 -1.29 4.86 6.57
C ASN A 61 -0.04 4.14 6.00
N LYS A 62 -0.17 2.88 5.53
CA LYS A 62 0.92 2.13 4.89
C LYS A 62 1.56 2.92 3.73
N ASP A 63 0.76 3.66 2.95
CA ASP A 63 1.27 4.52 1.86
C ASP A 63 2.11 5.71 2.36
N GLN A 64 1.76 6.24 3.53
CA GLN A 64 2.50 7.34 4.15
C GLN A 64 3.85 6.83 4.71
N LEU A 65 3.88 5.62 5.28
CA LEU A 65 5.14 4.97 5.68
C LEU A 65 6.07 4.75 4.48
N ARG A 66 5.54 4.21 3.37
CA ARG A 66 6.31 4.07 2.12
C ARG A 66 6.83 5.40 1.60
N THR A 67 6.05 6.47 1.74
CA THR A 67 6.49 7.82 1.37
C THR A 67 7.65 8.29 2.25
N LEU A 68 7.59 8.01 3.55
CA LEU A 68 8.66 8.33 4.50
C LEU A 68 9.93 7.50 4.24
N GLU A 69 9.81 6.22 3.91
CA GLU A 69 10.93 5.38 3.48
C GLU A 69 11.65 5.99 2.28
N ASN A 70 10.91 6.30 1.21
CA ASN A 70 11.47 6.94 0.01
C ASN A 70 12.16 8.28 0.32
N LEU A 71 11.59 9.07 1.24
CA LEU A 71 12.19 10.33 1.68
C LEU A 71 13.53 10.09 2.39
N HIS A 72 13.59 9.09 3.28
CA HIS A 72 14.81 8.75 4.01
C HIS A 72 15.88 8.14 3.09
N ASP A 73 15.50 7.32 2.12
CA ASP A 73 16.43 6.81 1.11
C ASP A 73 17.08 7.93 0.30
N ASN A 74 16.29 8.95 -0.08
CA ASN A 74 16.83 10.12 -0.76
C ASN A 74 17.80 10.91 0.14
N PHE A 75 17.43 11.08 1.41
CA PHE A 75 18.28 11.73 2.40
C PHE A 75 19.59 10.96 2.64
N ALA A 76 19.55 9.63 2.73
CA ALA A 76 20.73 8.78 2.89
C ALA A 76 21.72 8.95 1.73
N ARG A 77 21.23 9.02 0.48
CA ARG A 77 22.07 9.30 -0.70
C ARG A 77 22.74 10.66 -0.63
N LEU A 78 22.01 11.71 -0.23
CA LEU A 78 22.57 13.05 -0.06
C LEU A 78 23.61 13.08 1.07
N LEU A 79 23.35 12.37 2.17
CA LEU A 79 24.24 12.28 3.31
C LEU A 79 25.54 11.56 2.95
N SER A 80 25.45 10.41 2.27
CA SER A 80 26.60 9.66 1.73
C SER A 80 27.49 10.58 0.87
N SER A 81 26.91 11.30 -0.09
CA SER A 81 27.66 12.24 -0.94
C SER A 81 28.32 13.35 -0.12
N THR A 82 27.62 13.90 0.87
CA THR A 82 28.12 14.99 1.71
C THR A 82 29.30 14.53 2.58
N PHE A 83 29.16 13.38 3.22
CA PHE A 83 30.20 12.82 4.09
C PHE A 83 31.39 12.27 3.31
N SER A 84 31.17 11.72 2.12
CA SER A 84 32.28 11.32 1.27
C SER A 84 33.17 12.51 0.90
N GLY A 85 32.56 13.66 0.60
CA GLY A 85 33.29 14.92 0.37
C GLY A 85 33.99 15.45 1.62
N ALA A 86 33.32 15.43 2.78
CA ALA A 86 33.87 15.96 4.03
C ALA A 86 35.01 15.11 4.60
N MET A 87 34.88 13.78 4.58
CA MET A 87 35.86 12.86 5.16
C MET A 87 36.97 12.46 4.19
N ARG A 88 36.82 12.75 2.89
CA ARG A 88 37.72 12.27 1.82
C ARG A 88 37.87 10.74 1.82
N ALA A 89 36.78 10.06 2.11
CA ALA A 89 36.68 8.61 2.15
C ALA A 89 35.40 8.14 1.46
N VAL A 90 35.34 6.87 1.07
CA VAL A 90 34.09 6.27 0.55
C VAL A 90 33.18 6.01 1.75
N VAL A 91 31.97 6.56 1.70
CA VAL A 91 30.97 6.46 2.77
C VAL A 91 29.70 5.92 2.16
N ASP A 92 29.28 4.75 2.62
CA ASP A 92 28.00 4.15 2.23
C ASP A 92 26.98 4.39 3.34
N VAL A 93 25.75 4.72 2.96
CA VAL A 93 24.67 5.05 3.89
C VAL A 93 23.38 4.44 3.37
N ASP A 94 22.84 3.52 4.16
CA ASP A 94 21.58 2.83 3.89
C ASP A 94 20.55 3.08 4.99
N THR A 95 19.28 3.06 4.61
CA THR A 95 18.16 3.14 5.54
C THR A 95 17.91 1.76 6.16
N ALA A 96 17.95 1.64 7.49
CA ALA A 96 17.80 0.35 8.17
C ALA A 96 16.34 -0.11 8.27
N PHE A 97 15.49 0.71 8.87
CA PHE A 97 14.04 0.50 8.94
C PHE A 97 13.36 1.83 9.27
N VAL A 98 12.11 1.98 8.84
CA VAL A 98 11.24 3.09 9.25
C VAL A 98 10.08 2.47 10.01
N ASP A 99 9.95 2.83 11.29
CA ASP A 99 8.87 2.33 12.14
C ASP A 99 8.23 3.48 12.91
N GLN A 100 6.95 3.30 13.25
CA GLN A 100 6.20 4.23 14.06
C GLN A 100 6.39 3.86 15.54
N THR A 101 7.19 4.64 16.27
CA THR A 101 7.19 4.58 17.75
C THR A 101 5.93 5.25 18.31
N THR A 102 5.33 4.62 19.33
CA THR A 102 4.13 5.08 20.03
C THR A 102 4.36 6.35 20.85
#